data_AF-A0A1M6QQ08-F1
#
_entry.id   AF-A0A1M6QQ08-F1
#
_cell.length_a   1.000
_cell.length_b   1.000
_cell.length_c   1.000
_cell.angle_alpha   90.00
_cell.angle_beta   90.00
_cell.angle_gamma   90.00
#
_symmetry.space_group_name_H-M   'P 1'
#
loop_
_entity.id
_entity.type
_entity.pdbx_description
1 polymer ?
#
loop_
_entity_poly.entity_id
_entity_poly.type
_entity_poly.pdbx_seq_one_letter_code
_entity_poly.pdbx_strand_id
1 'polypeptide(L)' 'MPLSCQELKDAMFQTRLEIFELMYQLQITAEQQEKSVIKSRIKTLQRLHYWQFRQLKRLEEQG' A
#
# COMPACT_ATOMS: atom_id res chain seq x y z
N MET A 1 4.93 20.03 2.65
CA MET A 1 6.23 19.59 2.12
C MET A 1 5.94 18.40 1.21
N PRO A 2 6.22 18.47 -0.11
CA PRO A 2 6.17 17.28 -0.96
C PRO A 2 7.20 16.27 -0.45
N LEU A 3 6.83 14.99 -0.39
CA LEU A 3 7.78 13.91 -0.05
C LEU A 3 8.94 13.96 -1.06
N SER A 4 10.16 13.81 -0.55
CA SER A 4 11.32 13.53 -1.40
C SER A 4 11.14 12.19 -2.12
N CYS A 5 11.84 12.02 -3.24
CA CYS A 5 11.82 10.77 -4.01
C CYS A 5 12.16 9.54 -3.13
N GLN A 6 13.10 9.70 -2.19
CA GLN A 6 13.49 8.64 -1.25
C GLN A 6 12.36 8.33 -0.25
N GLU A 7 11.78 9.33 0.39
CA GLU A 7 10.67 9.13 1.33
C GLU A 7 9.45 8.49 0.65
N LEU A 8 9.20 8.80 -0.62
CA LEU A 8 8.14 8.17 -1.40
C LEU A 8 8.44 6.69 -1.66
N LYS A 9 9.70 6.33 -1.99
CA LYS A 9 10.12 4.93 -2.17
C LYS A 9 9.98 4.14 -0.86
N ASP A 10 10.34 4.73 0.26
CA ASP A 10 10.20 4.11 1.58
C ASP A 10 8.73 3.92 1.95
N ALA A 11 7.89 4.93 1.72
CA ALA A 11 6.44 4.83 1.93
C ALA A 11 5.79 3.75 1.03
N MET A 12 6.25 3.61 -0.21
CA MET A 12 5.82 2.54 -1.12
C MET A 12 6.22 1.16 -0.60
N PHE A 13 7.42 1.01 -0.05
CA PHE A 13 7.87 -0.24 0.55
C PHE A 13 7.00 -0.62 1.77
N GLN A 14 6.76 0.33 2.68
CA GLN A 14 5.89 0.10 3.84
C GLN A 14 4.47 -0.30 3.42
N THR A 15 3.92 0.38 2.40
CA THR A 15 2.58 0.07 1.88
C THR A 15 2.51 -1.36 1.33
N ARG A 16 3.57 -1.84 0.65
CA ARG A 16 3.64 -3.22 0.18
C ARG A 16 3.73 -4.21 1.33
N LEU A 17 4.55 -3.92 2.34
CA LEU A 17 4.70 -4.77 3.52
C LEU A 17 3.36 -4.96 4.24
N GLU A 18 2.63 -3.86 4.48
CA GLU A 18 1.31 -3.91 5.13
C GLU A 18 0.29 -4.70 4.30
N ILE A 19 0.31 -4.60 2.96
CA ILE A 19 -0.52 -5.45 2.09
C ILE A 19 -0.20 -6.93 2.31
N PHE A 20 1.09 -7.30 2.36
CA PHE A 20 1.49 -8.69 2.60
C PHE A 20 1.06 -9.20 3.97
N GLU A 21 1.21 -8.39 5.02
CA GLU A 21 0.77 -8.72 6.37
C GLU A 21 -0.74 -8.95 6.43
N LEU A 22 -1.53 -8.08 5.78
CA LEU A 22 -2.98 -8.24 5.69
C LEU A 22 -3.38 -9.46 4.86
N MET A 23 -2.64 -9.78 3.80
CA MET A 23 -2.87 -11.01 3.03
C MET A 23 -2.61 -12.25 3.87
N TYR A 24 -1.57 -12.25 4.70
CA TYR A 24 -1.32 -13.32 5.66
C TYR A 24 -2.43 -13.41 6.70
N GLN A 25 -2.81 -12.27 7.31
CA GLN A 25 -3.90 -12.19 8.28
C GLN A 25 -5.20 -12.75 7.69
N LEU A 26 -5.51 -12.44 6.44
CA LEU A 26 -6.71 -12.94 5.75
C LEU A 26 -6.79 -14.47 5.69
N GLN A 27 -5.63 -15.15 5.59
CA GLN A 27 -5.57 -16.62 5.54
C GLN A 27 -5.80 -17.26 6.90
N ILE A 28 -5.36 -16.62 7.98
CA ILE A 28 -5.44 -17.16 9.34
C ILE A 28 -6.70 -16.71 10.10
N THR A 29 -7.37 -15.64 9.66
CA THR A 29 -8.63 -15.19 10.25
C THR A 29 -9.74 -16.20 9.99
N ALA A 30 -10.53 -16.54 11.01
CA ALA A 30 -11.70 -17.42 10.87
C ALA A 30 -12.98 -16.63 10.60
N GLU A 31 -13.14 -15.47 11.24
CA GLU A 31 -14.38 -14.70 11.21
C GLU A 31 -14.59 -13.98 9.88
N GLN A 32 -15.75 -14.21 9.26
CA GLN A 32 -16.06 -13.66 7.93
C GLN A 32 -16.16 -12.13 7.93
N GLN A 33 -16.66 -11.54 9.03
CA GLN A 33 -16.75 -10.09 9.19
C GLN A 33 -15.36 -9.47 9.19
N GLU A 34 -14.42 -10.01 9.98
CA GLU A 34 -13.02 -9.57 9.97
C GLU A 34 -12.36 -9.74 8.60
N LYS A 35 -12.59 -10.86 7.90
CA LYS A 35 -12.09 -11.05 6.53
C LYS A 35 -12.56 -9.95 5.58
N SER A 36 -13.81 -9.50 5.71
CA SER A 36 -14.35 -8.42 4.88
C SER A 36 -13.64 -7.09 5.12
N VAL A 37 -13.32 -6.80 6.39
CA VAL A 37 -12.56 -5.61 6.80
C VAL A 37 -11.13 -5.67 6.26
N ILE A 38 -10.46 -6.82 6.40
CA ILE A 38 -9.10 -7.04 5.88
C ILE A 38 -9.08 -6.85 4.36
N LYS A 39 -10.02 -7.44 3.62
CA LYS A 39 -10.14 -7.26 2.16
C LYS A 39 -10.34 -5.80 1.77
N SER A 40 -11.15 -5.05 2.52
CA SER A 40 -11.38 -3.62 2.29
C SER A 40 -10.10 -2.79 2.51
N ARG A 41 -9.34 -3.10 3.56
CA ARG A 41 -8.03 -2.47 3.83
C ARG A 41 -7.02 -2.77 2.73
N ILE A 42 -6.88 -4.03 2.31
CA ILE A 42 -6.00 -4.42 1.19
C ILE A 42 -6.35 -3.60 -0.07
N LYS A 43 -7.63 -3.50 -0.42
CA LYS A 43 -8.08 -2.73 -1.60
C LYS A 43 -7.71 -1.24 -1.49
N THR A 44 -7.82 -0.67 -0.30
CA THR A 44 -7.44 0.73 -0.04
C THR A 44 -5.95 0.93 -0.20
N LEU A 45 -5.13 0.05 0.38
CA LEU A 45 -3.66 0.12 0.27
C LEU A 45 -3.17 -0.11 -1.16
N GLN A 46 -3.79 -1.02 -1.91
CA GLN A 46 -3.46 -1.22 -3.33
C GLN A 46 -3.71 0.05 -4.16
N ARG A 47 -4.79 0.79 -3.88
CA ARG A 47 -5.07 2.08 -4.52
C ARG A 47 -4.06 3.14 -4.12
N LEU A 48 -3.68 3.18 -2.84
CA LEU A 48 -2.62 4.05 -2.34
C LEU A 48 -1.30 3.76 -3.06
N HIS A 49 -0.91 2.49 -3.15
CA HIS A 49 0.32 2.06 -3.81
C HIS A 49 0.35 2.46 -5.28
N TYR A 50 -0.75 2.27 -6.00
CA TYR A 50 -0.87 2.74 -7.38
C TYR A 50 -0.73 4.26 -7.50
N TRP A 51 -1.31 5.02 -6.57
CA TRP A 51 -1.14 6.47 -6.53
C TRP A 51 0.31 6.86 -6.25
N GLN A 52 0.97 6.24 -5.26
CA GLN A 52 2.37 6.47 -4.92
C GLN A 52 3.29 6.19 -6.13
N PHE A 53 3.06 5.08 -6.84
CA PHE A 53 3.77 4.74 -8.06
C PHE A 53 3.63 5.82 -9.14
N ARG A 54 2.41 6.36 -9.35
CA ARG A 54 2.21 7.47 -10.29
C ARG A 54 2.92 8.75 -9.87
N GLN A 55 3.00 9.04 -8.57
CA GLN A 55 3.77 10.20 -8.09
C GLN A 55 5.27 10.00 -8.33
N LEU A 56 5.78 8.79 -8.05
CA LEU A 56 7.19 8.48 -8.24
C LEU A 56 7.60 8.67 -9.71
N LYS A 57 6.80 8.13 -10.63
CA LYS A 57 7.04 8.30 -12.07
C LYS A 57 7.09 9.77 -12.49
N ARG A 58 6.21 10.62 -11.95
CA ARG A 58 6.23 12.07 -12.23
C ARG A 58 7.48 12.76 -11.70
N LEU A 59 7.96 12.38 -10.52
CA LEU A 59 9.18 12.92 -9.94
C LEU A 59 10.41 12.49 -10.76
N GLU A 60 10.43 11.25 -11.24
CA GLU A 60 11.51 10.72 -12.08
C GLU A 60 11.50 11.31 -13.51
N GLU A 61 10.35 11.76 -14.03
CA GLU A 61 10.25 12.47 -15.33
C GLU A 61 10.60 13.98 -15.23
N GLN A 62 10.64 14.54 -14.02
CA GLN A 62 10.94 15.97 -13.77
C GLN A 62 12.39 16.24 -13.36
N GLY A 63 13.17 15.20 -13.04
CA GLY A 63 14.59 15.27 -12.71
C GLY A 63 15.46 14.80 -13.86
#